data_AF-A0A0J9X237-F1
#
_entry.id   AF-A0A0J9X237-F1
#
_cell.length_a   1.000
_cell.length_b   1.000
_cell.length_c   1.000
_cell.angle_alpha   90.00
_cell.angle_beta   90.00
_cell.angle_gamma   90.00
#
_symmetry.space_group_name_H-M   'P 1'
#
loop_
_entity.id
_entity.type
_entity.pdbx_description
1 polymer ?
#
loop_
_entity_poly.entity_id
_entity_poly.type
_entity_poly.pdbx_seq_one_letter_code
_entity_poly.pdbx_strand_id
1 'polypeptide(L)' 'AQHAVILDQEKYDRILKEVPTYRYVSVSVLVDRLKIGGSLARIALRHLEKEGIIKPISKHSKQAIYTRAT' A
#
# COMPACT_ATOMS: atom_id res chain seq x y z
N ALA A 1 -7.94 6.71 -15.64
CA ALA A 1 -8.71 6.01 -14.60
C ALA A 1 -8.97 6.99 -13.46
N GLN A 2 -10.18 7.02 -12.90
CA GLN A 2 -10.47 7.87 -11.74
C GLN A 2 -9.85 7.23 -10.49
N HIS A 3 -8.96 7.94 -9.82
CA HIS A 3 -8.31 7.47 -8.60
C HIS A 3 -8.88 8.20 -7.39
N ALA A 4 -9.18 7.45 -6.31
CA ALA A 4 -9.63 8.06 -5.07
C ALA A 4 -8.46 8.79 -4.39
N VAL A 5 -8.68 10.07 -4.07
CA VAL A 5 -7.71 10.93 -3.37
C VAL A 5 -8.03 10.99 -1.87
N ILE A 6 -9.30 10.78 -1.51
CA ILE A 6 -9.79 10.71 -0.13
C ILE A 6 -9.99 9.23 0.24
N LEU A 7 -9.61 8.89 1.47
CA LEU A 7 -9.78 7.56 2.02
C LEU A 7 -11.14 7.46 2.71
N ASP A 8 -11.97 6.52 2.27
CA ASP A 8 -13.20 6.14 2.98
C ASP A 8 -12.91 4.95 3.90
N GLN A 9 -13.72 4.78 4.95
CA GLN A 9 -13.56 3.67 5.89
C GLN A 9 -13.57 2.30 5.20
N GLU A 10 -14.49 2.09 4.25
CA GLU A 10 -14.58 0.84 3.48
C GLU A 10 -13.29 0.52 2.69
N LYS A 11 -12.61 1.56 2.18
CA LYS A 11 -11.34 1.39 1.45
C LYS A 11 -10.20 1.09 2.41
N TYR A 12 -10.21 1.68 3.59
CA TYR A 12 -9.23 1.38 4.64
C TYR A 12 -9.27 -0.09 5.04
N ASP A 13 -10.46 -0.61 5.32
CA ASP A 13 -10.64 -2.00 5.74
C ASP A 13 -10.24 -2.98 4.61
N ARG A 14 -10.51 -2.60 3.35
CA ARG A 14 -10.07 -3.37 2.18
C ARG A 14 -8.55 -3.42 2.05
N ILE A 15 -7.85 -2.30 2.28
CA ILE A 15 -6.38 -2.24 2.25
C ILE A 15 -5.79 -3.20 3.29
N LEU A 16 -6.29 -3.15 4.52
CA LEU A 16 -5.80 -4.00 5.62
C LEU A 16 -5.99 -5.48 5.33
N LYS A 17 -7.11 -5.86 4.69
CA LYS A 17 -7.39 -7.26 4.35
C LYS A 17 -6.59 -7.77 3.14
N GLU A 18 -6.46 -6.96 2.10
CA GLU A 18 -5.87 -7.41 0.84
C GLU A 18 -4.34 -7.32 0.82
N VAL A 19 -3.74 -6.29 1.41
CA VAL A 19 -2.29 -6.07 1.32
C VAL A 19 -1.43 -7.23 1.88
N PRO A 20 -1.78 -7.89 3.01
CA PRO A 20 -1.04 -9.04 3.51
C PRO A 20 -1.01 -10.24 2.54
N THR A 21 -2.01 -10.35 1.67
CA THR A 21 -2.09 -11.45 0.69
C THR A 21 -1.07 -11.29 -0.44
N TYR A 22 -0.61 -10.07 -0.68
CA TYR A 22 0.29 -9.75 -1.78
C TYR A 22 1.73 -10.14 -1.45
N ARG A 23 2.33 -10.95 -2.32
CA ARG A 23 3.74 -11.32 -2.20
C ARG A 23 4.67 -10.15 -2.50
N TYR A 24 4.29 -9.27 -3.43
CA TYR A 24 5.02 -8.05 -3.79
C TYR A 24 4.13 -6.83 -3.56
N VAL A 25 4.64 -5.86 -2.81
CA VAL A 25 3.91 -4.65 -2.43
C VAL A 25 4.73 -3.41 -2.81
N SER A 26 4.15 -2.54 -3.61
CA SER A 26 4.73 -1.25 -4.00
C SER A 26 3.64 -0.23 -4.33
N VAL A 27 4.01 1.04 -4.50
CA VAL A 27 3.07 2.13 -4.81
C VAL A 27 2.23 1.79 -6.05
N SER A 28 2.86 1.30 -7.12
CA SER A 28 2.17 0.96 -8.38
C SER A 28 1.14 -0.15 -8.19
N VAL A 29 1.47 -1.18 -7.40
CA VAL A 29 0.56 -2.31 -7.13
C VAL A 29 -0.71 -1.82 -6.44
N LEU A 30 -0.59 -0.91 -5.47
CA LEU A 30 -1.76 -0.37 -4.77
C LEU A 30 -2.60 0.54 -5.69
N VAL A 31 -1.96 1.34 -6.55
CA VAL A 31 -2.68 2.19 -7.53
C VAL A 31 -3.47 1.33 -8.52
N ASP A 32 -2.89 0.24 -9.01
CA ASP A 32 -3.53 -0.62 -10.02
C ASP A 32 -4.66 -1.45 -9.44
N ARG A 33 -4.46 -2.06 -8.25
CA ARG A 33 -5.42 -2.96 -7.63
C ARG A 33 -6.53 -2.24 -6.86
N LEU A 34 -6.15 -1.29 -6.00
CA LEU A 34 -7.09 -0.60 -5.09
C LEU A 34 -7.63 0.72 -5.67
N LYS A 35 -7.15 1.12 -6.85
CA LYS A 35 -7.57 2.37 -7.53
C LYS A 35 -7.40 3.62 -6.66
N ILE A 36 -6.40 3.62 -5.79
CA ILE A 36 -6.03 4.77 -4.95
C ILE A 36 -5.00 5.66 -5.65
N GLY A 37 -4.96 6.94 -5.29
CA GLY A 37 -3.92 7.85 -5.77
C GLY A 37 -2.54 7.51 -5.22
N GLY A 38 -1.48 7.83 -5.98
CA GLY A 38 -0.10 7.51 -5.60
C GLY A 38 0.40 8.24 -4.34
N SER A 39 -0.14 9.42 -4.04
CA SER A 39 0.12 10.16 -2.79
C SER A 39 -0.39 9.36 -1.58
N LEU A 40 -1.63 8.89 -1.66
CA LEU A 40 -2.28 8.10 -0.63
C LEU A 40 -1.58 6.74 -0.46
N ALA A 41 -1.23 6.09 -1.57
CA ALA A 41 -0.51 4.81 -1.53
C ALA A 41 0.83 4.92 -0.77
N ARG A 42 1.58 6.02 -0.95
CA ARG A 42 2.82 6.25 -0.18
C ARG A 42 2.58 6.40 1.32
N ILE A 43 1.49 7.06 1.71
CA ILE A 43 1.12 7.22 3.12
C ILE A 43 0.67 5.88 3.70
N ALA A 44 -0.18 5.14 2.96
CA ALA A 44 -0.67 3.82 3.36
C ALA A 44 0.48 2.84 3.58
N LEU A 45 1.49 2.79 2.69
CA LEU A 45 2.66 1.93 2.88
C LEU A 45 3.43 2.25 4.17
N ARG A 46 3.58 3.53 4.52
CA ARG A 46 4.22 3.94 5.78
C ARG A 46 3.39 3.54 7.00
N HIS A 47 2.07 3.57 6.89
CA HIS A 47 1.17 3.14 7.96
C HIS A 47 1.24 1.63 8.18
N LEU A 48 1.09 0.86 7.10
CA LEU A 48 1.16 -0.61 7.12
C LEU A 48 2.54 -1.12 7.57
N GLU A 49 3.60 -0.38 7.26
CA GLU A 49 4.93 -0.66 7.79
C GLU A 49 5.01 -0.43 9.31
N LYS A 50 4.44 0.68 9.82
CA LYS A 50 4.40 0.96 11.26
C LYS A 50 3.59 -0.07 12.04
N GLU A 51 2.50 -0.56 11.46
CA GLU A 51 1.68 -1.63 12.03
C GLU A 51 2.33 -3.01 11.92
N GLY A 52 3.43 -3.14 11.17
CA GLY A 52 4.17 -4.40 11.02
C GLY A 52 3.52 -5.40 10.07
N ILE A 53 2.52 -4.98 9.28
CA ILE A 53 1.81 -5.84 8.33
C ILE A 53 2.68 -6.16 7.10
N ILE A 54 3.54 -5.21 6.71
CA ILE A 54 4.47 -5.35 5.59
C ILE A 54 5.90 -5.07 6.05
N LYS A 55 6.86 -5.79 5.46
CA LYS A 55 8.29 -5.64 5.72
C LYS A 55 8.96 -4.92 4.54
N PRO A 56 9.77 -3.87 4.78
CA PRO A 56 10.57 -3.26 3.72
C PRO A 56 11.70 -4.21 3.29
N ILE A 57 11.91 -4.33 1.99
CA ILE A 57 13.15 -4.94 1.45
C ILE A 57 14.14 -3.85 1.07
N SER A 58 13.66 -2.84 0.33
CA SER A 58 14.50 -1.73 -0.15
C SER A 58 13.71 -0.44 -0.15
N LYS A 59 14.32 0.60 0.40
CA LYS A 59 13.79 1.96 0.43
C LYS A 59 14.73 2.86 -0.35
N HIS A 60 14.28 3.28 -1.53
CA HIS A 60 14.95 4.28 -2.34
C HIS A 60 13.99 5.46 -2.58
N SER A 61 14.53 6.66 -2.84
CA SER A 61 13.72 7.87 -3.08
C SER A 61 12.72 7.71 -4.24
N LYS A 62 13.12 6.94 -5.26
CA LYS A 62 12.30 6.65 -6.46
C LYS A 62 11.37 5.45 -6.32
N GLN A 63 11.71 4.48 -5.47
CA GLN A 63 10.96 3.23 -5.36
C GLN A 63 11.09 2.64 -3.96
N ALA A 64 9.94 2.31 -3.36
CA ALA A 64 9.87 1.57 -2.11
C ALA A 64 9.30 0.19 -2.39
N ILE A 65 10.03 -0.84 -1.99
CA ILE A 65 9.71 -2.25 -2.23
C ILE A 65 9.46 -2.91 -0.89
N TYR A 66 8.27 -3.50 -0.77
CA TYR A 66 7.82 -4.22 0.41
C TYR A 66 7.37 -5.64 0.05
N THR A 67 7.36 -6.49 1.06
CA THR A 67 6.75 -7.83 1.05
C THR A 67 5.81 -7.95 2.24
N ARG A 68 4.86 -8.87 2.18
CA ARG A 68 4.09 -9.25 3.38
C ARG A 68 5.01 -9.61 4.54
N ALA A 69 4.65 -9.22 5.76
CA ALA A 69 5.25 -9.79 6.96
C ALA A 69 4.80 -11.25 7.04
N THR A 70 5.75 -12.18 7.19
CA THR A 70 5.48 -13.59 7.46
C THR A 70 5.70 -13.83 8.95
#